data_AF-A0A838U4G8-F1
#
_entry.id   AF-A0A838U4G8-F1
#
_cell.length_a   1.000
_cell.length_b   1.000
_cell.length_c   1.000
_cell.angle_alpha   90.00
_cell.angle_beta   90.00
_cell.angle_gamma   90.00
#
_symmetry.space_group_name_H-M   'P 1'
#
loop_
_entity.id
_entity.type
_entity.pdbx_description
1 polymer ?
#
loop_
_entity_poly.entity_id
_entity_poly.type
_entity_poly.pdbx_seq_one_letter_code
_entity_poly.pdbx_strand_id
1 'polypeptide(L)' 'MLLDYKNNSASQIYDVSDNMGFSECPSISLNTVNKVLSISWEDRTLGNNEILYRELYY' A
#
# COMPACT_ATOMS: atom_id res chain seq x y z
N MET A 1 4.80 -15.76 -9.69
CA MET A 1 4.09 -16.64 -8.73
C MET A 1 2.95 -15.83 -8.16
N LEU A 2 1.77 -15.90 -8.79
CA LEU A 2 0.52 -15.38 -8.24
C LEU A 2 -0.08 -16.53 -7.44
N LEU A 3 -0.11 -16.43 -6.10
CA LEU A 3 -0.89 -17.37 -5.30
C LEU A 3 -2.35 -16.95 -5.38
N ASP A 4 -3.21 -17.92 -5.66
CA ASP A 4 -4.65 -17.80 -5.77
C ASP A 4 -5.26 -17.22 -4.47
N TYR A 5 -5.66 -15.95 -4.54
CA TYR A 5 -6.27 -15.16 -3.46
C TYR A 5 -7.66 -15.65 -3.03
N LYS A 6 -8.23 -16.63 -3.72
CA LYS A 6 -9.57 -17.13 -3.43
C LYS A 6 -9.45 -18.46 -2.69
N ASN A 7 -9.42 -18.41 -1.36
CA ASN A 7 -10.12 -19.35 -0.44
C ASN A 7 -9.53 -19.35 0.97
N ASN A 8 -9.72 -18.25 1.72
CA ASN A 8 -9.98 -18.31 3.17
C ASN A 8 -10.39 -16.92 3.67
N SER A 9 -11.46 -16.87 4.46
CA SER A 9 -11.99 -15.72 5.23
C SER A 9 -11.48 -14.32 4.86
N ALA A 10 -12.22 -13.62 4.01
CA ALA A 10 -12.16 -12.19 3.70
C ALA A 10 -10.76 -11.56 3.71
N SER A 11 -9.85 -12.06 2.86
CA SER A 11 -8.76 -11.18 2.45
C SER A 11 -9.40 -9.95 1.80
N GLN A 12 -9.17 -8.78 2.37
CA GLN A 12 -9.66 -7.49 1.86
C GLN A 12 -8.54 -6.83 1.06
N ILE A 13 -8.82 -6.51 -0.20
CA ILE A 13 -7.92 -5.67 -1.01
C ILE A 13 -8.13 -4.24 -0.52
N TYR A 14 -7.03 -3.58 -0.12
CA TYR A 14 -7.05 -2.19 0.35
C TYR A 14 -6.30 -1.30 -0.62
N ASP A 15 -6.98 -0.26 -1.11
CA ASP A 15 -6.36 0.77 -1.94
C ASP A 15 -5.63 1.77 -1.03
N VAL A 16 -4.30 1.79 -1.16
CA VAL A 16 -3.41 2.65 -0.36
C VAL A 16 -3.30 4.04 -0.97
N SER A 17 -3.41 4.19 -2.29
CA SER A 17 -3.22 5.49 -2.94
C SER A 17 -4.50 6.31 -2.98
N ASP A 18 -5.66 5.64 -3.06
CA ASP A 18 -7.01 6.22 -3.10
C ASP A 18 -7.12 7.34 -4.15
N ASN A 19 -6.52 7.11 -5.32
CA ASN A 19 -6.51 8.04 -6.44
C ASN A 19 -6.52 7.30 -7.78
N MET A 20 -6.82 8.02 -8.85
CA MET A 20 -6.85 7.46 -10.22
C MET A 20 -5.52 7.58 -10.96
N GLY A 21 -4.47 8.10 -10.31
CA GLY A 21 -3.17 8.34 -10.92
C GLY A 21 -2.28 7.10 -10.93
N PHE A 22 -1.08 7.28 -11.46
CA PHE A 22 -0.09 6.21 -11.56
C PHE A 22 0.77 6.18 -10.30
N SER A 23 0.66 5.10 -9.52
CA SER A 23 1.51 4.83 -8.36
C SER A 23 2.58 3.78 -8.72
N GLU A 24 3.83 4.04 -8.33
CA GLU A 24 4.98 3.18 -8.62
C GLU A 24 5.94 3.07 -7.43
N CYS A 25 6.92 2.15 -7.54
CA CYS A 25 8.00 1.99 -6.57
C CYS A 25 7.57 1.89 -5.08
N PRO A 26 6.59 1.05 -4.70
CA PRO A 26 6.20 0.94 -3.31
C PRO A 26 7.33 0.34 -2.44
N SER A 27 7.44 0.83 -1.21
CA SER A 27 8.28 0.28 -0.15
C SER A 27 7.45 0.09 1.12
N ILE A 28 7.71 -0.98 1.86
CA ILE A 28 6.92 -1.38 3.01
C ILE A 28 7.81 -1.74 4.20
N SER A 29 7.39 -1.33 5.39
CA SER A 29 8.02 -1.73 6.64
C SER A 29 6.97 -2.09 7.69
N LEU A 30 7.30 -3.06 8.53
CA LEU A 30 6.40 -3.62 9.54
C LEU A 30 6.98 -3.39 10.93
N ASN A 31 6.23 -2.67 11.77
CA ASN A 31 6.49 -2.59 13.20
C ASN A 31 5.52 -3.51 13.93
N THR A 32 6.01 -4.69 14.32
CA THR A 32 5.19 -5.70 15.01
C THR A 32 4.91 -5.35 16.47
N VAL A 33 5.70 -4.47 17.09
CA VAL A 33 5.52 -4.03 18.48
C VAL A 33 4.34 -3.08 18.59
N ASN A 34 4.26 -2.11 17.68
CA ASN A 34 3.19 -1.12 17.64
C ASN A 34 2.05 -1.50 16.70
N LYS A 35 2.18 -2.64 16.01
CA LYS A 35 1.27 -3.13 14.96
C LYS A 35 0.97 -2.09 13.88
N VAL A 36 2.05 -1.49 13.38
CA VAL A 36 1.98 -0.48 12.32
C VAL A 36 2.61 -1.02 11.05
N LEU A 37 1.91 -0.87 9.94
CA LEU A 37 2.39 -1.08 8.60
C LEU A 37 2.62 0.28 7.95
N SER A 38 3.88 0.59 7.66
CA SER A 38 4.29 1.85 7.04
C SER A 38 4.57 1.61 5.56
N ILE A 39 3.90 2.37 4.69
CA ILE A 39 3.98 2.23 3.24
C ILE A 39 4.37 3.57 2.63
N SER A 40 5.37 3.58 1.76
CA SER A 40 5.72 4.73 0.93
C SER A 40 5.70 4.35 -0.54
N TRP A 41 5.29 5.25 -1.43
CA TRP A 41 5.25 5.02 -2.88
C TRP A 41 5.47 6.32 -3.65
N GLU A 42 5.84 6.22 -4.92
CA GLU A 42 5.85 7.34 -5.85
C GLU A 42 4.48 7.47 -6.53
N ASP A 43 3.96 8.68 -6.67
CA ASP A 43 2.66 8.92 -7.29
C ASP A 43 2.67 10.13 -8.23
N ARG A 44 2.10 9.96 -9.44
CA ARG A 44 2.07 10.99 -10.49
C ARG A 44 0.77 11.80 -10.55
N THR A 45 -0.16 11.61 -9.63
CA THR A 45 -1.47 12.29 -9.64
C THR A 45 -1.32 13.82 -9.65
N LEU A 46 -0.28 14.35 -9.01
CA LEU A 46 -0.03 15.79 -8.90
C LEU A 46 0.85 16.37 -10.02
N GLY A 47 1.22 15.55 -11.03
CA GLY A 47 1.98 15.98 -12.20
C GLY A 47 3.50 15.73 -12.14
N ASN A 48 4.04 15.40 -10.97
CA ASN A 48 5.42 14.94 -10.76
C ASN A 48 5.41 13.60 -10.01
N ASN A 49 6.56 12.91 -9.94
CA ASN A 49 6.74 11.75 -9.07
C ASN A 49 6.90 12.20 -7.60
N GLU A 50 5.79 12.32 -6.89
CA GLU A 50 5.79 12.70 -5.48
C GLU A 50 5.95 11.45 -4.60
N ILE A 51 6.76 11.54 -3.54
CA ILE A 51 6.86 10.47 -2.54
C ILE A 51 5.73 10.65 -1.53
N LEU A 52 4.80 9.70 -1.51
CA LEU A 52 3.68 9.65 -0.57
C LEU A 52 3.93 8.60 0.52
N TYR A 53 3.24 8.75 1.65
CA TYR A 53 3.38 7.90 2.83
C TYR A 53 2.03 7.67 3.53
N ARG A 54 1.80 6.44 4.02
CA ARG A 54 0.64 6.07 4.83
C ARG A 54 1.02 5.03 5.89
N GLU A 55 0.38 5.14 7.05
CA GLU A 55 0.41 4.12 8.09
C GLU A 55 -0.94 3.42 8.19
N LEU A 56 -0.90 2.10 8.35
CA LEU A 56 -2.06 1.26 8.63
C LEU A 56 -1.84 0.52 9.95
N TYR A 57 -2.83 0.55 10.83
CA TYR A 57 -2.80 -0.10 12.14
C TYR A 57 -3.59 -1.42 12.07
N TYR A 58 -3.05 -2.49 12.65
CA TYR A 58 -3.65 -3.84 12.62
C TYR A 58 -3.61 -4.57 13.98
#